data_AF-A0A820WR49-F1
#
_entry.id   AF-A0A820WR49-F1
#
_cell.length_a   1.000
_cell.length_b   1.000
_cell.length_c   1.000
_cell.angle_alpha   90.00
_cell.angle_beta   90.00
_cell.angle_gamma   90.00
#
_symmetry.space_group_name_H-M   'P 1'
#
loop_
_entity.id
_entity.type
_entity.pdbx_description
1 polymer ?
#
loop_
_entity_poly.entity_id
_entity_poly.type
_entity_poly.pdbx_seq_one_letter_code
_entity_poly.pdbx_strand_id
1 'polypeptide(L)'
;QGKGIFLINKMSQIKKWSRDGKSIPAAAPTRETFVISKYIDNPLLIGGKKFDLRLYVLVTSFKPLKCYLYRLGFGRFCTVKYISSSNDIDNMFVHLTNVSYQKQSVRIFSN
;
A
#
# COMPACT_ATOMS: atom_id res chain seq x y z
N GLN A 1 2.30 -7.59 -3.65
CA GLN A 1 3.52 -6.76 -3.67
C GLN A 1 3.09 -5.35 -3.31
N GLY A 2 3.61 -4.79 -2.22
CA GLY A 2 3.48 -3.36 -1.85
C GLY A 2 4.85 -2.64 -1.90
N LYS A 3 5.75 -3.14 -2.76
CA LYS A 3 7.13 -2.64 -2.90
C LYS A 3 7.09 -1.27 -3.56
N GLY A 4 7.88 -0.32 -3.04
CA GLY A 4 7.96 1.05 -3.55
C GLY A 4 6.86 2.01 -3.03
N ILE A 5 6.00 1.57 -2.12
CA ILE A 5 5.09 2.48 -1.40
C ILE A 5 5.84 2.99 -0.17
N PHE A 6 5.70 4.28 0.15
CA PHE A 6 6.24 4.87 1.36
C PHE A 6 5.34 6.03 1.78
N LEU A 7 5.33 6.32 3.08
CA LEU A 7 4.61 7.46 3.63
C LEU A 7 5.61 8.60 3.87
N ILE A 8 5.16 9.82 3.61
CA ILE A 8 5.91 11.04 3.87
C ILE A 8 5.00 12.00 4.62
N ASN A 9 5.56 12.71 5.59
CA ASN A 9 4.93 13.84 6.26
C ASN A 9 5.62 15.17 5.93
N LYS A 10 6.79 15.13 5.27
CA LYS A 10 7.56 16.30 4.84
C LYS A 10 8.11 16.09 3.44
N MET A 11 8.03 17.12 2.59
CA MET A 11 8.55 17.06 1.21
C MET A 11 10.06 16.82 1.11
N SER A 12 10.81 17.19 2.15
CA SER A 12 12.24 16.88 2.23
C SER A 12 12.52 15.37 2.16
N GLN A 13 11.59 14.51 2.60
CA GLN A 13 11.75 13.05 2.60
C GLN A 13 11.75 12.47 1.18
N ILE A 14 11.11 13.13 0.20
CA ILE A 14 11.10 12.68 -1.21
C ILE A 14 12.52 12.63 -1.80
N LYS A 15 13.40 13.54 -1.36
CA LYS A 15 14.77 13.64 -1.87
C LYS A 15 15.62 12.39 -1.59
N LYS A 16 15.30 11.64 -0.53
CA LYS A 16 15.96 10.37 -0.20
C LYS A 16 15.76 9.35 -1.33
N TRP A 17 14.52 9.24 -1.80
CA TRP A 17 14.11 8.26 -2.81
C TRP A 17 14.43 8.68 -4.25
N SER A 18 14.57 9.99 -4.49
CA SER A 18 15.04 10.49 -5.79
C SER A 18 16.51 10.19 -6.06
N ARG A 19 17.32 9.83 -5.05
CA ARG A 19 18.78 9.64 -5.19
C ARG A 19 19.20 8.17 -5.39
N ASP A 20 18.41 7.22 -4.91
CA ASP A 20 18.73 5.79 -4.99
C ASP A 20 18.72 5.24 -6.44
N GLY A 21 18.12 5.98 -7.39
CA GLY A 21 18.18 5.68 -8.82
C GLY A 21 19.54 5.90 -9.51
N LYS A 22 20.61 6.29 -8.78
CA LYS A 22 21.97 6.48 -9.33
C LYS A 22 22.90 5.26 -9.20
N SER A 23 22.44 4.14 -8.66
CA SER A 23 23.29 2.96 -8.39
C SER A 23 23.30 1.88 -9.49
N ILE A 24 22.63 2.10 -10.64
CA ILE A 24 22.68 1.18 -11.78
C ILE A 24 23.72 1.71 -12.79
N PRO A 25 24.83 0.98 -13.07
CA PRO A 25 25.76 1.37 -14.11
C PRO A 25 25.16 1.13 -15.49
N ALA A 26 25.12 2.20 -16.30
CA ALA A 26 25.13 2.21 -17.77
C ALA A 26 24.03 1.43 -18.54
N ALA A 27 22.77 1.51 -18.11
CA ALA A 27 21.63 1.40 -19.03
C ALA A 27 20.75 2.63 -18.86
N ALA A 28 20.20 3.17 -19.95
CA ALA A 28 19.52 4.47 -20.06
C ALA A 28 18.74 4.92 -18.80
N PRO A 29 18.74 6.23 -18.46
CA PRO A 29 18.10 6.72 -17.24
C PRO A 29 16.58 6.52 -17.32
N THR A 30 16.09 5.40 -16.80
CA THR A 30 14.66 5.18 -16.59
C THR A 30 14.24 6.11 -15.46
N ARG A 31 13.65 7.26 -15.80
CA ARG A 31 13.01 8.13 -14.82
C ARG A 31 11.87 7.34 -14.19
N GLU A 32 12.02 6.98 -12.92
CA GLU A 32 10.94 6.36 -12.16
C GLU A 32 9.85 7.41 -11.91
N THR A 33 8.62 7.11 -12.35
CA THR A 33 7.45 7.96 -12.15
C THR A 33 6.73 7.54 -10.88
N PHE A 34 6.43 8.50 -10.00
CA PHE A 34 5.70 8.27 -8.75
C PHE A 34 4.34 8.98 -8.79
N VAL A 35 3.38 8.42 -8.05
CA VAL A 35 2.08 9.06 -7.77
C VAL A 35 2.06 9.47 -6.32
N ILE A 36 1.75 10.75 -6.05
CA ILE A 36 1.49 11.24 -4.71
C ILE A 36 -0.02 11.17 -4.47
N SER A 37 -0.41 10.55 -3.36
CA SER A 37 -1.79 10.47 -2.92
C SER A 37 -1.90 10.82 -1.45
N LYS A 38 -2.97 11.54 -1.08
CA LYS A 38 -3.24 11.87 0.31
C LYS A 38 -3.47 10.58 1.10
N TYR A 39 -2.73 10.41 2.19
CA TYR A 39 -2.94 9.31 3.11
C TYR A 39 -4.24 9.51 3.91
N ILE A 40 -5.03 8.43 4.07
CA ILE A 40 -6.20 8.42 4.96
C ILE A 40 -5.71 8.05 6.35
N ASP A 41 -5.59 9.07 7.21
CA ASP A 41 -5.06 9.01 8.57
C ASP A 41 -6.09 8.59 9.62
N ASN A 42 -7.38 8.78 9.35
CA ASN A 42 -8.49 8.26 10.15
C ASN A 42 -9.30 7.18 9.40
N PRO A 43 -8.75 5.97 9.17
CA PRO A 43 -9.46 4.91 8.47
C PRO A 43 -10.54 4.28 9.35
N LEU A 44 -11.58 3.72 8.73
CA LEU A 44 -12.50 2.83 9.43
C LEU A 44 -11.73 1.61 9.97
N LEU A 45 -11.93 1.29 11.24
CA LEU A 45 -11.30 0.17 11.93
C LEU A 45 -12.35 -0.86 12.34
N ILE A 46 -12.02 -2.14 12.17
CA ILE A 46 -12.79 -3.25 12.75
C ILE A 46 -11.86 -3.99 13.71
N GLY A 47 -12.27 -4.11 14.97
CA GLY A 47 -11.41 -4.68 16.02
C GLY A 47 -10.11 -3.89 16.23
N GLY A 48 -10.10 -2.59 15.90
CA GLY A 48 -8.92 -1.72 15.96
C GLY A 48 -7.90 -1.97 14.84
N LYS A 49 -8.24 -2.74 13.79
CA LYS A 49 -7.35 -3.04 12.67
C LYS A 49 -7.82 -2.33 11.40
N LYS A 50 -6.86 -1.76 10.66
CA LYS A 50 -7.09 -1.19 9.33
C LYS A 50 -7.35 -2.32 8.33
N PHE A 51 -8.22 -2.07 7.36
CA PHE A 51 -8.52 -3.02 6.29
C PHE A 51 -8.82 -2.31 4.97
N ASP A 52 -8.81 -3.08 3.89
CA ASP A 52 -9.37 -2.69 2.60
C ASP A 52 -10.35 -3.75 2.10
N LEU A 53 -11.24 -3.38 1.18
CA LEU A 53 -12.17 -4.31 0.55
C LEU A 53 -11.67 -4.70 -0.84
N ARG A 54 -11.58 -6.01 -1.08
CA ARG A 54 -11.44 -6.56 -2.43
C ARG A 54 -12.81 -6.90 -2.97
N LEU A 55 -13.22 -6.13 -3.97
CA LEU A 55 -14.43 -6.37 -4.75
C LEU A 55 -14.05 -6.93 -6.12
N TYR A 56 -14.92 -7.74 -6.71
CA TYR A 56 -14.74 -8.31 -8.04
C TYR A 56 -15.75 -7.69 -9.01
N VAL A 57 -15.25 -7.14 -10.12
CA VAL A 57 -16.08 -6.54 -11.17
C VAL A 57 -15.78 -7.25 -12.49
N LEU A 58 -16.82 -7.79 -13.15
CA LEU A 58 -16.74 -8.34 -14.49
C LEU A 58 -17.19 -7.28 -15.49
N VAL A 59 -16.31 -6.91 -16.43
CA VAL A 59 -16.65 -6.00 -17.53
C VAL A 59 -16.82 -6.84 -18.80
N THR A 60 -17.99 -6.79 -19.44
CA THR A 60 -18.30 -7.58 -20.64
C THR A 60 -18.39 -6.75 -21.91
N SER A 61 -18.53 -5.43 -21.79
CA SER A 61 -18.44 -4.52 -22.92
C SER A 61 -18.00 -3.14 -22.45
N PHE A 62 -17.26 -2.42 -23.30
CA PHE A 62 -16.86 -1.03 -23.09
C PHE A 62 -17.72 -0.05 -23.88
N LYS A 63 -18.45 -0.52 -24.90
CA LYS A 63 -19.32 0.31 -25.74
C LYS A 63 -20.51 -0.54 -26.27
N PRO A 64 -21.68 -0.50 -25.62
CA PRO A 64 -21.97 0.23 -24.38
C PRO A 64 -21.23 -0.39 -23.18
N LEU A 65 -20.90 0.43 -22.17
CA LEU A 65 -20.28 -0.09 -20.94
C LEU A 65 -21.26 -1.06 -20.24
N LYS A 66 -20.83 -2.31 -20.06
CA LYS A 66 -21.54 -3.33 -19.29
C LYS A 66 -20.59 -3.91 -18.25
N CYS A 67 -20.91 -3.70 -16.98
CA CYS A 67 -20.15 -4.21 -15.85
C CYS A 67 -21.07 -4.82 -14.79
N TYR A 68 -20.56 -5.84 -14.08
CA TYR A 68 -21.28 -6.60 -13.06
C TYR A 68 -20.41 -6.69 -11.80
N LEU A 69 -20.96 -6.27 -10.67
CA LEU A 69 -20.34 -6.44 -9.37
C LEU A 69 -20.69 -7.84 -8.84
N TYR A 70 -19.67 -8.64 -8.51
CA TYR A 70 -19.90 -9.94 -7.88
C TYR A 70 -20.47 -9.74 -6.47
N ARG A 71 -21.38 -10.62 -6.05
CA ARG A 71 -22.10 -10.50 -4.76
C ARG A 71 -21.20 -10.65 -3.55
N LEU A 72 -20.08 -11.36 -3.70
CA LEU A 72 -19.13 -11.59 -2.62
C LEU A 72 -17.85 -10.79 -2.86
N GLY A 73 -17.30 -10.28 -1.77
CA GLY A 73 -15.97 -9.71 -1.68
C GLY A 73 -15.37 -10.10 -0.34
N PHE A 74 -14.17 -9.60 -0.03
CA PHE A 74 -13.56 -9.86 1.26
C PHE A 74 -12.75 -8.68 1.76
N GLY A 75 -12.67 -8.55 3.08
CA GLY A 75 -11.79 -7.61 3.75
C GLY A 75 -10.37 -8.16 3.88
N ARG A 76 -9.37 -7.35 3.54
CA ARG A 76 -7.95 -7.63 3.80
C ARG A 76 -7.50 -6.78 4.97
N PHE A 77 -7.24 -7.43 6.10
CA PHE A 77 -6.87 -6.76 7.34
C PHE A 77 -5.36 -6.65 7.48
N CYS A 78 -4.89 -5.57 8.10
CA CYS A 78 -3.55 -5.53 8.69
C CYS A 78 -3.44 -6.56 9.81
N THR A 79 -2.26 -7.12 10.04
CA THR A 79 -2.04 -8.08 11.14
C THR A 79 -2.07 -7.40 12.51
N VAL A 80 -1.59 -6.15 12.57
CA VAL A 80 -1.45 -5.32 13.78
C VAL A 80 -2.58 -4.29 13.90
N LYS A 81 -2.83 -3.81 15.13
CA LYS A 81 -3.77 -2.70 15.40
C LYS A 81 -3.27 -1.42 14.74
N TYR A 82 -4.20 -0.59 14.30
CA TYR A 82 -3.88 0.72 13.75
C TYR A 82 -3.43 1.66 14.86
N ILE A 83 -2.27 2.30 14.67
CA ILE A 83 -1.73 3.32 15.56
C ILE A 83 -1.44 4.53 14.68
N SER A 84 -1.96 5.70 15.09
CA SER A 84 -1.87 6.94 14.32
C SER A 84 -0.70 7.84 14.75
N SER A 85 0.19 7.37 15.63
CA SER A 85 1.33 8.18 16.11
C SER A 85 2.25 8.55 14.96
N SER A 86 2.62 9.82 14.90
CA SER A 86 3.59 10.39 13.96
C SER A 86 4.96 9.72 13.99
N ASN A 87 5.29 9.02 15.08
CA ASN A 87 6.54 8.26 15.24
C ASN A 87 6.53 6.92 14.50
N ASP A 88 5.37 6.42 14.03
CA ASP A 88 5.22 5.09 13.44
C ASP A 88 5.02 5.10 11.92
N ILE A 89 5.22 6.23 11.25
CA ILE A 89 5.10 6.36 9.78
C ILE A 89 6.03 5.36 9.05
N ASP A 90 7.15 5.00 9.68
CA ASP A 90 8.11 4.03 9.17
C ASP A 90 7.63 2.57 9.35
N ASN A 91 6.65 2.32 10.22
CA ASN A 91 6.08 0.99 10.44
C ASN A 91 5.00 0.66 9.39
N MET A 92 5.45 0.28 8.20
CA MET A 92 4.60 -0.06 7.08
C MET A 92 3.63 -1.23 7.34
N PHE A 93 3.85 -2.07 8.35
CA PHE A 93 2.95 -3.18 8.69
C PHE A 93 1.59 -2.72 9.23
N VAL A 94 1.54 -1.53 9.83
CA VAL A 94 0.32 -0.88 10.34
C VAL A 94 -0.48 -0.24 9.19
N HIS A 95 0.23 0.29 8.19
CA HIS A 95 -0.35 1.16 7.18
C HIS A 95 -0.68 0.46 5.86
N LEU A 96 -0.01 -0.66 5.53
CA LEU A 96 -0.23 -1.45 4.32
C LEU A 96 -0.94 -2.78 4.58
N THR A 97 -2.09 -2.98 3.95
CA THR A 97 -2.90 -4.21 4.01
C THR A 97 -2.45 -5.31 3.04
N ASN A 98 -1.39 -5.07 2.27
CA ASN A 98 -0.94 -5.99 1.22
C ASN A 98 -0.34 -7.29 1.78
N VAL A 99 -0.92 -8.43 1.36
CA VAL A 99 -0.57 -9.79 1.83
C VAL A 99 0.93 -10.13 1.73
N SER A 100 1.62 -9.67 0.67
CA SER A 100 3.05 -9.93 0.50
C SER A 100 3.92 -9.28 1.59
N TYR A 101 3.46 -8.17 2.17
CA TYR A 101 4.13 -7.51 3.30
C TYR A 101 3.74 -8.16 4.62
N GLN A 102 2.46 -8.48 4.79
CA GLN A 102 1.95 -9.11 6.02
C GLN A 102 2.53 -10.52 6.26
N LYS A 103 2.83 -11.30 5.19
CA LYS A 103 3.48 -12.63 5.33
C LYS A 103 4.90 -12.58 5.89
N GLN A 104 5.62 -11.47 5.74
CA GLN A 104 6.97 -11.33 6.31
C GLN A 104 6.93 -11.13 7.84
N SER A 105 5.87 -10.52 8.37
CA SER A 105 5.68 -10.33 9.81
C SER A 105 5.51 -11.67 10.54
N VAL A 106 4.76 -12.62 9.99
CA VAL A 106 4.50 -13.93 10.63
C VAL A 106 5.80 -14.75 10.84
N ARG A 107 6.79 -14.61 9.95
CA ARG A 107 8.09 -15.30 10.10
C ARG A 107 8.98 -14.73 11.19
N ILE A 108 8.86 -13.45 11.54
CA ILE A 108 9.76 -12.79 12.50
C ILE A 108 9.32 -13.07 13.95
N PHE A 109 8.03 -13.29 14.19
CA PHE A 109 7.49 -13.60 15.53
C PHE A 109 7.42 -15.10 15.85
N SER A 110 8.04 -15.96 15.03
CA SER A 110 8.06 -17.42 15.22
C SER A 110 9.46 -17.98 15.56
N ASN A 111 10.39 -17.13 16.00
CA ASN A 111 11.70 -17.51 16.54
C ASN A 111 11.87 -16.98 17.95
#